data_AF-A0A928B254-F1
#
_entry.id   AF-A0A928B254-F1
#
_cell.length_a   1.000
_cell.length_b   1.000
_cell.length_c   1.000
_cell.angle_alpha   90.00
_cell.angle_beta   90.00
_cell.angle_gamma   90.00
#
_symmetry.space_group_name_H-M   'P 1'
#
loop_
_entity.id
_entity.type
_entity.pdbx_description
1 polymer ?
#
loop_
_entity_poly.entity_id
_entity_poly.type
_entity_poly.pdbx_seq_one_letter_code
_entity_poly.pdbx_strand_id
1 'polypeptide(L)'
;MNVEFKMSFSKEKSVEKTMLLMWKPSKASCTLEKFEEILADWTDGWTPEQMQWQVGKNEAIKNGDWLYVVDTTSNPQGVAMVGQIDDYNKRSGIASIELKAMFHPDRSPMLTIDELKAHLKGVEWGEKKTLKCLTDKQAERLGKIWRAFIANNRDVFKPRAAICEEWLEEQQQASLIDKAIALAVEAHSSDIDLDGNPTILHALSVGMAGKSDNEKIVGFLHDVVEDTEYTFDDIAKEGFDEETMEALHLLTHDKVIPYMEYIAKICNSGNTTAINVKLNDLHHNLKRGSEGGHLQFADKHNNALRYINEHLSREKK
;
A
#
# COMPACT_ATOMS: atom_id res chain seq x y z
N MET A 1 24.07 42.54 -5.74
CA MET A 1 23.88 41.47 -6.73
C MET A 1 22.85 40.52 -6.11
N ASN A 2 21.57 40.76 -6.39
CA ASN A 2 20.47 39.97 -5.83
C ASN A 2 20.38 38.65 -6.61
N VAL A 3 20.59 37.53 -5.93
CA VAL A 3 20.34 36.20 -6.47
C VAL A 3 18.92 35.83 -6.07
N GLU A 4 17.97 36.01 -6.99
CA GLU A 4 16.62 35.46 -6.85
C GLU A 4 16.70 33.94 -6.99
N PHE A 5 16.48 33.24 -5.88
CA PHE A 5 16.20 31.80 -5.89
C PHE A 5 14.79 31.60 -6.46
N LYS A 6 14.69 31.26 -7.76
CA LYS A 6 13.47 30.71 -8.33
C LYS A 6 13.27 29.31 -7.75
N MET A 7 12.49 29.20 -6.69
CA MET A 7 11.84 27.94 -6.34
C MET A 7 10.89 27.59 -7.49
N SER A 8 11.27 26.62 -8.31
CA SER A 8 10.37 26.01 -9.28
C SER A 8 9.30 25.25 -8.49
N PHE A 9 8.10 25.82 -8.43
CA PHE A 9 6.91 25.10 -7.99
C PHE A 9 6.81 23.79 -8.78
N SER A 10 6.58 22.69 -8.06
CA SER A 10 6.39 21.36 -8.63
C SER A 10 5.36 21.43 -9.74
N LYS A 11 5.71 20.90 -10.93
CA LYS A 11 4.71 20.54 -11.95
C LYS A 11 3.63 19.73 -11.23
N GLU A 12 2.36 20.10 -11.41
CA GLU A 12 1.24 19.22 -11.07
C GLU A 12 1.59 17.81 -11.56
N LYS A 13 1.78 16.85 -10.64
CA LYS A 13 1.94 15.45 -11.03
C LYS A 13 0.68 15.11 -11.83
N SER A 14 0.84 14.88 -13.13
CA SER A 14 -0.30 14.47 -13.94
C SER A 14 -0.81 13.16 -13.35
N VAL A 15 -2.10 13.10 -13.02
CA VAL A 15 -2.72 11.88 -12.50
C VAL A 15 -2.48 10.76 -13.52
N GLU A 16 -1.77 9.72 -13.08
CA GLU A 16 -1.48 8.52 -13.87
C GLU A 16 -2.80 7.83 -14.21
N LYS A 17 -2.97 7.47 -15.49
CA LYS A 17 -4.17 6.77 -15.94
C LYS A 17 -3.93 5.27 -15.92
N THR A 18 -4.99 4.51 -15.69
CA THR A 18 -4.96 3.05 -15.80
C THR A 18 -5.73 2.58 -17.02
N MET A 19 -5.15 1.66 -17.78
CA MET A 19 -5.73 1.14 -19.02
C MET A 19 -5.74 -0.38 -19.05
N LEU A 20 -6.78 -0.93 -19.71
CA LEU A 20 -6.88 -2.34 -20.05
C LEU A 20 -6.64 -2.51 -21.55
N LEU A 21 -5.70 -3.37 -21.94
CA LEU A 21 -5.47 -3.76 -23.32
C LEU A 21 -5.95 -5.19 -23.54
N MET A 22 -7.03 -5.35 -24.31
CA MET A 22 -7.52 -6.68 -24.69
C MET A 22 -6.55 -7.33 -25.68
N TRP A 23 -5.94 -8.43 -25.28
CA TRP A 23 -4.94 -9.17 -26.03
C TRP A 23 -5.50 -10.49 -26.58
N LYS A 24 -5.17 -10.70 -27.85
CA LYS A 24 -5.40 -11.93 -28.60
C LYS A 24 -4.06 -12.31 -29.22
N PRO A 25 -3.32 -13.30 -28.67
CA PRO A 25 -1.96 -13.62 -29.09
C PRO A 25 -1.85 -13.87 -30.59
N SER A 26 -2.83 -14.57 -31.18
CA SER A 26 -2.84 -14.90 -32.62
C SER A 26 -2.98 -13.69 -33.57
N LYS A 27 -3.32 -12.51 -33.05
CA LYS A 27 -3.54 -11.27 -33.83
C LYS A 27 -2.71 -10.09 -33.33
N ALA A 28 -1.80 -10.33 -32.39
CA ALA A 28 -1.02 -9.29 -31.74
C ALA A 28 0.43 -9.29 -32.22
N SER A 29 1.12 -8.16 -32.02
CA SER A 29 2.55 -8.01 -32.27
C SER A 29 3.40 -8.81 -31.27
N CYS A 30 2.85 -9.09 -30.09
CA CYS A 30 3.40 -10.03 -29.12
C CYS A 30 2.58 -11.32 -29.24
N THR A 31 3.20 -12.37 -29.80
CA THR A 31 2.62 -13.72 -29.91
C THR A 31 2.75 -14.46 -28.58
N LEU A 32 2.11 -15.63 -28.45
CA LEU A 32 2.26 -16.45 -27.26
C LEU A 32 3.70 -16.96 -27.11
N GLU A 33 4.34 -17.37 -28.21
CA GLU A 33 5.75 -17.79 -28.23
C GLU A 33 6.69 -16.69 -27.70
N LYS A 34 6.57 -15.46 -28.23
CA LYS A 34 7.35 -14.31 -27.75
C LYS A 34 7.06 -13.99 -26.28
N PHE A 35 5.82 -14.18 -25.83
CA PHE A 35 5.45 -14.02 -24.42
C PHE A 35 6.15 -15.05 -23.54
N GLU A 36 6.17 -16.32 -23.95
CA GLU A 36 6.80 -17.42 -23.21
C GLU A 36 8.33 -17.25 -23.12
N GLU A 37 8.99 -16.81 -24.20
CA GLU A 37 10.42 -16.49 -24.20
C GLU A 37 10.77 -15.45 -23.13
N ILE A 38 10.02 -14.35 -23.10
CA ILE A 38 10.25 -13.24 -22.17
C ILE A 38 9.99 -13.67 -20.73
N LEU A 39 8.94 -14.47 -20.52
CA LEU A 39 8.64 -14.99 -19.20
C LEU A 39 9.76 -15.93 -18.71
N ALA A 40 10.29 -16.78 -19.60
CA ALA A 40 11.39 -17.69 -19.28
C ALA A 40 12.65 -16.92 -18.88
N ASP A 41 13.05 -15.92 -19.69
CA ASP A 41 14.23 -15.09 -19.39
C ASP A 41 14.08 -14.38 -18.03
N TRP A 42 12.89 -13.85 -17.73
CA TRP A 42 12.63 -13.21 -16.44
C TRP A 42 12.68 -14.18 -15.27
N THR A 43 12.10 -15.37 -15.41
CA THR A 43 12.18 -16.40 -14.35
C THR A 43 13.60 -16.90 -14.09
N ASP A 44 14.49 -16.83 -15.09
CA ASP A 44 15.91 -17.20 -14.97
C ASP A 44 16.79 -16.06 -14.43
N GLY A 45 16.18 -14.94 -14.00
CA GLY A 45 16.87 -13.82 -13.35
C GLY A 45 17.28 -12.69 -14.30
N TRP A 46 16.88 -12.74 -15.57
CA TRP A 46 17.08 -11.64 -16.51
C TRP A 46 15.80 -10.81 -16.63
N THR A 47 15.73 -9.68 -15.92
CA THR A 47 14.59 -8.77 -16.04
C THR A 47 14.64 -8.05 -17.40
N PRO A 48 13.62 -8.18 -18.27
CA PRO A 48 13.58 -7.44 -19.51
C PRO A 48 13.48 -5.94 -19.20
N GLU A 49 14.48 -5.15 -19.61
CA GLU A 49 14.55 -3.75 -19.20
C GLU A 49 13.34 -2.94 -19.70
N GLN A 50 12.85 -3.19 -20.92
CA GLN A 50 11.62 -2.59 -21.46
C GLN A 50 11.04 -3.41 -22.63
N MET A 51 9.72 -3.46 -22.75
CA MET A 51 9.01 -4.10 -23.86
C MET A 51 8.31 -3.10 -24.78
N GLN A 52 8.51 -3.23 -26.09
CA GLN A 52 7.76 -2.47 -27.08
C GLN A 52 6.46 -3.18 -27.49
N TRP A 53 5.31 -2.52 -27.31
CA TRP A 53 4.00 -3.07 -27.62
C TRP A 53 3.15 -2.13 -28.47
N GLN A 54 2.52 -2.67 -29.53
CA GLN A 54 1.49 -1.95 -30.28
C GLN A 54 0.20 -1.85 -29.45
N VAL A 55 -0.02 -0.71 -28.79
CA VAL A 55 -1.21 -0.42 -27.97
C VAL A 55 -2.30 0.34 -28.74
N GLY A 56 -1.98 0.82 -29.94
CA GLY A 56 -2.88 1.60 -30.79
C GLY A 56 -2.70 3.10 -30.58
N LYS A 57 -3.21 3.90 -31.53
CA LYS A 57 -3.07 5.36 -31.48
C LYS A 57 -4.06 5.95 -30.47
N ASN A 58 -3.55 6.47 -29.37
CA ASN A 58 -4.31 7.21 -28.37
C ASN A 58 -3.50 8.40 -27.86
N GLU A 59 -4.00 9.62 -28.05
CA GLU A 59 -3.28 10.84 -27.65
C GLU A 59 -3.26 11.08 -26.14
N ALA A 60 -4.13 10.39 -25.39
CA ALA A 60 -4.28 10.53 -23.96
C ALA A 60 -3.23 9.75 -23.15
N ILE A 61 -2.50 8.83 -23.79
CA ILE A 61 -1.41 8.06 -23.16
C ILE A 61 -0.24 8.99 -22.83
N LYS A 62 0.29 8.83 -21.62
CA LYS A 62 1.45 9.52 -21.09
C LYS A 62 2.40 8.55 -20.40
N ASN A 63 3.63 9.00 -20.19
CA ASN A 63 4.61 8.28 -19.39
C ASN A 63 4.12 8.23 -17.93
N GLY A 64 4.29 7.08 -17.28
CA GLY A 64 3.75 6.78 -15.95
C GLY A 64 2.36 6.15 -15.96
N ASP A 65 1.66 6.11 -17.09
CA ASP A 65 0.35 5.45 -17.15
C ASP A 65 0.48 3.93 -16.99
N TRP A 66 -0.48 3.33 -16.30
CA TRP A 66 -0.55 1.90 -16.03
C TRP A 66 -1.25 1.14 -17.17
N LEU A 67 -0.68 0.00 -17.54
CA LEU A 67 -1.23 -0.89 -18.56
C LEU A 67 -1.39 -2.31 -18.02
N TYR A 68 -2.63 -2.79 -18.03
CA TYR A 68 -2.99 -4.17 -17.74
C TYR A 68 -3.36 -4.85 -19.06
N VAL A 69 -2.62 -5.87 -19.44
CA VAL A 69 -2.90 -6.66 -20.65
C VAL A 69 -3.73 -7.86 -20.27
N VAL A 70 -4.91 -7.98 -20.89
CA VAL A 70 -5.92 -8.98 -20.58
C VAL A 70 -5.98 -9.98 -21.72
N ASP A 71 -5.57 -11.23 -21.46
CA ASP A 71 -5.76 -12.33 -22.40
C ASP A 71 -7.24 -12.70 -22.51
N THR A 72 -7.74 -12.68 -23.74
CA THR A 72 -9.14 -12.97 -24.08
C THR A 72 -9.30 -14.29 -24.84
N THR A 73 -8.27 -15.13 -24.86
CA THR A 73 -8.23 -16.35 -25.66
C THR A 73 -7.97 -17.62 -24.86
N SER A 74 -7.16 -17.55 -23.80
CA SER A 74 -6.81 -18.71 -22.97
C SER A 74 -7.94 -19.13 -22.03
N ASN A 75 -7.76 -20.24 -21.32
CA ASN A 75 -8.68 -20.68 -20.29
C ASN A 75 -7.89 -21.01 -18.99
N PRO A 76 -7.98 -20.17 -17.95
CA PRO A 76 -8.86 -19.01 -17.80
C PRO A 76 -8.46 -17.79 -18.67
N GLN A 77 -9.41 -16.89 -18.91
CA GLN A 77 -9.16 -15.57 -19.49
C GLN A 77 -8.96 -14.54 -18.37
N GLY A 78 -7.96 -13.67 -18.48
CA GLY A 78 -7.66 -12.72 -17.40
C GLY A 78 -6.45 -11.84 -17.67
N VAL A 79 -5.95 -11.18 -16.63
CA VAL A 79 -4.72 -10.38 -16.71
C VAL A 79 -3.50 -11.27 -16.89
N ALA A 80 -2.81 -11.12 -18.02
CA ALA A 80 -1.58 -11.85 -18.34
C ALA A 80 -0.32 -11.01 -18.08
N MET A 81 -0.44 -9.67 -18.07
CA MET A 81 0.70 -8.79 -17.83
C MET A 81 0.27 -7.45 -17.23
N VAL A 82 1.12 -6.88 -16.40
CA VAL A 82 1.00 -5.52 -15.89
C VAL A 82 2.32 -4.80 -16.05
N GLY A 83 2.26 -3.52 -16.44
CA GLY A 83 3.44 -2.67 -16.54
C GLY A 83 3.09 -1.19 -16.56
N GLN A 84 4.12 -0.36 -16.48
CA GLN A 84 4.01 1.09 -16.57
C GLN A 84 4.59 1.57 -17.91
N ILE A 85 3.94 2.54 -18.54
CA ILE A 85 4.39 3.10 -19.81
C ILE A 85 5.56 4.04 -19.54
N ASP A 86 6.74 3.69 -20.03
CA ASP A 86 7.94 4.54 -19.94
C ASP A 86 8.01 5.54 -21.11
N ASP A 87 7.67 5.10 -22.32
CA ASP A 87 7.60 5.96 -23.51
C ASP A 87 6.45 5.56 -24.43
N TYR A 88 5.94 6.50 -25.21
CA TYR A 88 4.85 6.23 -26.16
C TYR A 88 4.97 7.04 -27.45
N ASN A 89 5.15 6.32 -28.55
CA ASN A 89 5.19 6.90 -29.88
C ASN A 89 3.77 7.07 -30.43
N LYS A 90 3.25 8.30 -30.38
CA LYS A 90 1.91 8.65 -30.87
C LYS A 90 1.68 8.36 -32.36
N ARG A 91 2.75 8.36 -33.18
CA ARG A 91 2.64 8.14 -34.64
C ARG A 91 2.48 6.67 -34.97
N SER A 92 3.28 5.80 -34.36
CA SER A 92 3.19 4.35 -34.56
C SER A 92 2.12 3.70 -33.68
N GLY A 93 1.81 4.28 -32.52
CA GLY A 93 0.94 3.67 -31.50
C GLY A 93 1.67 2.57 -30.71
N ILE A 94 3.00 2.65 -30.63
CA ILE A 94 3.86 1.73 -29.88
C ILE A 94 4.22 2.36 -28.53
N ALA A 95 4.02 1.63 -27.45
CA ALA A 95 4.46 1.99 -26.10
C ALA A 95 5.67 1.14 -25.70
N SER A 96 6.67 1.78 -25.07
CA SER A 96 7.67 1.10 -24.25
C SER A 96 7.09 0.89 -22.86
N ILE A 97 7.09 -0.34 -22.39
CA ILE A 97 6.46 -0.74 -21.13
C ILE A 97 7.54 -1.33 -20.23
N GLU A 98 7.69 -0.73 -19.06
CA GLU A 98 8.41 -1.31 -17.94
C GLU A 98 7.51 -2.38 -17.31
N LEU A 99 7.95 -3.64 -17.37
CA LEU A 99 7.16 -4.77 -16.87
C LEU A 99 7.18 -4.81 -15.34
N LYS A 100 5.99 -5.00 -14.75
CA LYS A 100 5.83 -5.20 -13.31
C LYS A 100 5.40 -6.62 -12.94
N ALA A 101 4.61 -7.26 -13.80
CA ALA A 101 4.26 -8.67 -13.64
C ALA A 101 3.85 -9.34 -14.96
N MET A 102 4.10 -10.65 -15.08
CA MET A 102 3.67 -11.53 -16.15
C MET A 102 3.17 -12.86 -15.58
N PHE A 103 2.01 -13.31 -16.06
CA PHE A 103 1.31 -14.52 -15.62
C PHE A 103 1.08 -15.41 -16.84
N HIS A 104 1.62 -16.61 -16.82
CA HIS A 104 1.38 -17.56 -17.90
C HIS A 104 -0.09 -18.00 -17.90
N PRO A 105 -0.87 -17.76 -18.98
CA PRO A 105 -2.31 -18.00 -18.97
C PRO A 105 -2.73 -19.42 -18.57
N ASP A 106 -1.98 -20.43 -19.01
CA ASP A 106 -2.30 -21.84 -18.71
C ASP A 106 -1.56 -22.42 -17.48
N ARG A 107 -0.65 -21.66 -16.87
CA ARG A 107 0.24 -22.21 -15.83
C ARG A 107 0.18 -21.46 -14.51
N SER A 108 -0.41 -20.26 -14.46
CA SER A 108 -0.57 -19.48 -13.22
C SER A 108 -2.03 -19.11 -12.97
N PRO A 109 -2.44 -18.90 -11.71
CA PRO A 109 -3.67 -18.19 -11.41
C PRO A 109 -3.72 -16.85 -12.15
N MET A 110 -4.91 -16.42 -12.54
CA MET A 110 -5.14 -15.14 -13.22
C MET A 110 -6.28 -14.39 -12.55
N LEU A 111 -6.15 -13.06 -12.46
CA LEU A 111 -7.30 -12.20 -12.21
C LEU A 111 -8.20 -12.24 -13.44
N THR A 112 -9.32 -12.96 -13.34
CA THR A 112 -10.12 -13.35 -14.50
C THR A 112 -10.95 -12.20 -15.05
N ILE A 113 -11.35 -12.29 -16.32
CA ILE A 113 -12.27 -11.32 -16.93
C ILE A 113 -13.60 -11.24 -16.18
N ASP A 114 -14.08 -12.36 -15.63
CA ASP A 114 -15.35 -12.37 -14.88
C ASP A 114 -15.23 -11.64 -13.54
N GLU A 115 -14.10 -11.80 -12.83
CA GLU A 115 -13.80 -11.00 -11.64
C GLU A 115 -13.65 -9.51 -11.98
N LEU A 116 -12.95 -9.18 -13.08
CA LEU A 116 -12.84 -7.81 -13.56
C LEU A 116 -14.21 -7.22 -13.90
N LYS A 117 -15.08 -7.95 -14.61
CA LYS A 117 -16.45 -7.52 -14.95
C LYS A 117 -17.31 -7.28 -13.73
N ALA A 118 -17.21 -8.15 -12.72
CA ALA A 118 -17.97 -8.02 -11.48
C ALA A 118 -17.62 -6.73 -10.73
N HIS A 119 -16.37 -6.29 -10.81
CA HIS A 119 -15.85 -5.15 -10.05
C HIS A 119 -15.77 -3.84 -10.86
N LEU A 120 -15.53 -3.91 -12.17
CA LEU A 120 -15.36 -2.76 -13.07
C LEU A 120 -16.62 -2.51 -13.89
N LYS A 121 -17.70 -2.12 -13.20
CA LYS A 121 -18.98 -1.80 -13.84
C LYS A 121 -18.82 -0.67 -14.88
N GLY A 122 -19.50 -0.81 -16.02
CA GLY A 122 -19.50 0.19 -17.10
C GLY A 122 -18.29 0.11 -18.04
N VAL A 123 -17.34 -0.80 -17.82
CA VAL A 123 -16.30 -1.11 -18.82
C VAL A 123 -16.94 -1.94 -19.93
N GLU A 124 -16.75 -1.52 -21.18
CA GLU A 124 -17.15 -2.30 -22.35
C GLU A 124 -16.12 -3.37 -22.67
N TRP A 125 -16.48 -4.63 -22.50
CA TRP A 125 -15.62 -5.77 -22.78
C TRP A 125 -15.81 -6.22 -24.23
N GLY A 126 -14.96 -5.73 -25.12
CA GLY A 126 -15.01 -6.05 -26.55
C GLY A 126 -13.95 -7.06 -26.97
N GLU A 127 -14.28 -7.88 -27.98
CA GLU A 127 -13.38 -8.88 -28.56
C GLU A 127 -12.25 -8.32 -29.46
N LYS A 128 -12.30 -7.03 -29.81
CA LYS A 128 -11.27 -6.38 -30.62
C LYS A 128 -10.14 -5.89 -29.71
N LYS A 129 -8.92 -5.80 -30.26
CA LYS A 129 -7.74 -5.19 -29.60
C LYS A 129 -8.03 -3.72 -29.29
N THR A 130 -8.72 -3.49 -28.19
CA THR A 130 -9.23 -2.19 -27.76
C THR A 130 -8.56 -1.86 -26.45
N LEU A 131 -7.86 -0.73 -26.47
CA LEU A 131 -7.35 -0.09 -25.28
C LEU A 131 -8.52 0.63 -24.60
N LYS A 132 -8.80 0.30 -23.35
CA LYS A 132 -9.85 0.90 -22.55
C LYS A 132 -9.21 1.71 -21.43
N CYS A 133 -9.43 3.02 -21.44
CA CYS A 133 -9.03 3.88 -20.33
C CYS A 133 -10.06 3.78 -19.21
N LEU A 134 -9.61 3.44 -18.02
CA LEU A 134 -10.45 3.41 -16.84
C LEU A 134 -10.66 4.83 -16.31
N THR A 135 -11.80 5.05 -15.68
CA THR A 135 -12.02 6.21 -14.80
C THR A 135 -11.25 6.03 -13.50
N ASP A 136 -10.99 7.11 -12.76
CA ASP A 136 -10.26 7.06 -11.49
C ASP A 136 -10.88 6.06 -10.50
N LYS A 137 -12.21 6.05 -10.40
CA LYS A 137 -12.95 5.10 -9.55
C LYS A 137 -12.78 3.63 -10.00
N GLN A 138 -12.72 3.39 -11.30
CA GLN A 138 -12.47 2.05 -11.85
C GLN A 138 -11.01 1.64 -11.63
N ALA A 139 -10.06 2.56 -11.80
CA ALA A 139 -8.65 2.33 -11.53
C ALA A 139 -8.40 1.99 -10.06
N GLU A 140 -8.99 2.75 -9.13
CA GLU A 140 -8.93 2.46 -7.68
C GLU A 140 -9.52 1.09 -7.35
N ARG A 141 -10.65 0.74 -7.97
CA ARG A 141 -11.28 -0.57 -7.78
C ARG A 141 -10.43 -1.70 -8.35
N LEU A 142 -9.80 -1.51 -9.50
CA LEU A 142 -8.85 -2.45 -10.08
C LEU A 142 -7.65 -2.65 -9.16
N GLY A 143 -7.08 -1.57 -8.62
CA GLY A 143 -5.98 -1.67 -7.64
C GLY A 143 -6.36 -2.49 -6.40
N LYS A 144 -7.58 -2.33 -5.88
CA LYS A 144 -8.07 -3.12 -4.73
C LYS A 144 -8.16 -4.62 -5.03
N ILE A 145 -8.80 -5.00 -6.15
CA ILE A 145 -8.91 -6.43 -6.52
C ILE A 145 -7.57 -7.01 -6.94
N TRP A 146 -6.69 -6.20 -7.53
CA TRP A 146 -5.33 -6.60 -7.89
C TRP A 146 -4.52 -6.97 -6.66
N ARG A 147 -4.50 -6.10 -5.64
CA ARG A 147 -3.80 -6.36 -4.37
C ARG A 147 -4.31 -7.63 -3.70
N ALA A 148 -5.63 -7.84 -3.66
CA ALA A 148 -6.22 -9.05 -3.11
C ALA A 148 -5.82 -10.31 -3.92
N PHE A 149 -5.84 -10.24 -5.25
CA PHE A 149 -5.41 -11.33 -6.12
C PHE A 149 -3.95 -11.72 -5.87
N ILE A 150 -3.05 -10.74 -5.80
CA ILE A 150 -1.63 -10.96 -5.53
C ILE A 150 -1.43 -11.60 -4.15
N ALA A 151 -2.07 -11.06 -3.11
CA ALA A 151 -1.94 -11.57 -1.75
C ALA A 151 -2.39 -13.05 -1.64
N ASN A 152 -3.47 -13.43 -2.31
CA ASN A 152 -4.04 -14.78 -2.23
C ASN A 152 -3.28 -15.85 -3.04
N ASN A 153 -2.37 -15.45 -3.94
CA ASN A 153 -1.72 -16.39 -4.87
C ASN A 153 -0.18 -16.38 -4.76
N ARG A 154 0.37 -15.71 -3.74
CA ARG A 154 1.82 -15.49 -3.55
C ARG A 154 2.64 -16.77 -3.68
N ASP A 155 2.23 -17.84 -3.01
CA ASP A 155 2.99 -19.09 -2.93
C ASP A 155 2.94 -19.92 -4.23
N VAL A 156 2.04 -19.56 -5.15
CA VAL A 156 1.77 -20.33 -6.38
C VAL A 156 2.41 -19.68 -7.62
N PHE A 157 2.92 -18.44 -7.49
CA PHE A 157 3.47 -17.69 -8.61
C PHE A 157 4.79 -18.24 -9.14
N LYS A 158 5.73 -18.68 -8.30
CA LYS A 158 7.00 -19.25 -8.80
C LYS A 158 6.85 -20.76 -9.09
N PRO A 159 7.29 -21.29 -10.25
CA PRO A 159 7.99 -20.64 -11.38
C PRO A 159 7.08 -20.23 -12.57
N ARG A 160 5.79 -20.03 -12.31
CA ARG A 160 4.73 -19.94 -13.33
C ARG A 160 4.34 -18.51 -13.72
N ALA A 161 4.86 -17.54 -12.99
CA ALA A 161 4.70 -16.11 -13.16
C ALA A 161 6.00 -15.41 -12.75
N ALA A 162 6.26 -14.25 -13.34
CA ALA A 162 7.36 -13.38 -12.98
C ALA A 162 6.78 -12.05 -12.50
N ILE A 163 7.26 -11.57 -11.36
CA ILE A 163 6.79 -10.33 -10.74
C ILE A 163 8.03 -9.56 -10.27
N CYS A 164 8.04 -8.25 -10.50
CA CYS A 164 9.03 -7.35 -9.93
C CYS A 164 8.89 -7.35 -8.40
N GLU A 165 9.87 -7.89 -7.68
CA GLU A 165 9.81 -8.06 -6.21
C GLU A 165 9.64 -6.72 -5.49
N GLU A 166 10.37 -5.67 -5.92
CA GLU A 166 10.23 -4.32 -5.36
C GLU A 166 8.79 -3.80 -5.47
N TRP A 167 8.14 -3.98 -6.62
CA TRP A 167 6.75 -3.58 -6.82
C TRP A 167 5.77 -4.45 -6.02
N LEU A 168 6.07 -5.74 -5.87
CA LEU A 168 5.27 -6.66 -5.07
C LEU A 168 5.27 -6.24 -3.59
N GLU A 169 6.42 -5.87 -3.06
CA GLU A 169 6.61 -5.37 -1.70
C GLU A 169 5.82 -4.06 -1.48
N GLU A 170 5.89 -3.09 -2.41
CA GLU A 170 5.09 -1.86 -2.33
C GLU A 170 3.58 -2.13 -2.28
N GLN A 171 3.07 -3.06 -3.10
CA GLN A 171 1.65 -3.43 -3.10
C GLN A 171 1.23 -4.13 -1.80
N GLN A 172 2.15 -4.90 -1.20
CA GLN A 172 1.94 -5.58 0.08
C GLN A 172 1.86 -4.57 1.23
N GLN A 173 2.70 -3.53 1.25
CA GLN A 173 2.67 -2.54 2.33
C GLN A 173 1.34 -1.77 2.38
N ALA A 174 0.80 -1.36 1.23
CA ALA A 174 -0.53 -0.75 1.15
C ALA A 174 -1.64 -1.71 1.64
N SER A 175 -1.44 -3.02 1.52
CA SER A 175 -2.36 -4.01 2.07
C SER A 175 -2.25 -4.14 3.60
N LEU A 176 -1.07 -3.93 4.20
CA LEU A 176 -0.88 -4.00 5.65
C LEU A 176 -1.52 -2.83 6.38
N ILE A 177 -1.48 -1.61 5.81
CA ILE A 177 -2.25 -0.48 6.36
C ILE A 177 -3.75 -0.77 6.35
N ASP A 178 -4.28 -1.26 5.22
CA ASP A 178 -5.70 -1.60 5.11
C ASP A 178 -6.10 -2.68 6.15
N LYS A 179 -5.24 -3.70 6.35
CA LYS A 179 -5.42 -4.73 7.40
C LYS A 179 -5.38 -4.14 8.81
N ALA A 180 -4.42 -3.27 9.11
CA ALA A 180 -4.28 -2.63 10.41
C ALA A 180 -5.51 -1.80 10.76
N ILE A 181 -6.05 -1.04 9.80
CA ILE A 181 -7.29 -0.28 9.97
C ILE A 181 -8.47 -1.23 10.19
N ALA A 182 -8.61 -2.29 9.38
CA ALA A 182 -9.70 -3.25 9.52
C ALA A 182 -9.69 -3.92 10.90
N LEU A 183 -8.51 -4.35 11.34
CA LEU A 183 -8.29 -4.97 12.64
C LEU A 183 -8.61 -4.01 13.79
N ALA A 184 -8.13 -2.76 13.73
CA ALA A 184 -8.42 -1.74 14.73
C ALA A 184 -9.94 -1.45 14.82
N VAL A 185 -10.62 -1.34 13.67
CA VAL A 185 -12.07 -1.13 13.60
C VAL A 185 -12.83 -2.31 14.22
N GLU A 186 -12.39 -3.53 13.94
CA GLU A 186 -13.00 -4.74 14.50
C GLU A 186 -12.81 -4.82 16.02
N ALA A 187 -11.57 -4.61 16.48
CA ALA A 187 -11.20 -4.64 17.89
C ALA A 187 -11.99 -3.62 18.73
N HIS A 188 -12.18 -2.40 18.21
CA HIS A 188 -12.86 -1.31 18.91
C HIS A 188 -14.35 -1.15 18.52
N SER A 189 -14.95 -2.15 17.85
CA SER A 189 -16.28 -2.04 17.22
C SER A 189 -17.45 -1.78 18.18
N SER A 190 -17.26 -1.96 19.49
CA SER A 190 -18.32 -1.86 20.51
C SER A 190 -18.06 -0.83 21.60
N ASP A 191 -16.94 -0.10 21.53
CA ASP A 191 -16.49 0.75 22.63
C ASP A 191 -16.79 2.22 22.38
N ILE A 192 -17.26 2.87 23.43
CA ILE A 192 -17.50 4.31 23.48
C ILE A 192 -16.51 4.90 24.49
N ASP A 193 -15.82 5.96 24.10
CA ASP A 193 -14.87 6.66 24.96
C ASP A 193 -15.57 7.50 26.04
N LEU A 194 -14.76 8.09 26.93
CA LEU A 194 -15.25 8.96 28.01
C LEU A 194 -16.00 10.20 27.53
N ASP A 195 -15.84 10.58 26.26
CA ASP A 195 -16.45 11.74 25.62
C ASP A 195 -17.71 11.36 24.81
N GLY A 196 -18.12 10.09 24.83
CA GLY A 196 -19.30 9.59 24.12
C GLY A 196 -19.07 9.27 22.64
N ASN A 197 -17.82 9.27 22.16
CA ASN A 197 -17.47 8.97 20.78
C ASN A 197 -16.98 7.53 20.60
N PRO A 198 -17.04 6.95 19.39
CA PRO A 198 -16.41 5.66 19.12
C PRO A 198 -14.91 5.69 19.42
N THR A 199 -14.41 4.75 20.23
CA THR A 199 -12.99 4.70 20.65
C THR A 199 -12.00 4.62 19.48
N ILE A 200 -12.42 3.98 18.37
CA ILE A 200 -11.64 3.88 17.13
C ILE A 200 -11.13 5.22 16.59
N LEU A 201 -11.81 6.34 16.89
CA LEU A 201 -11.37 7.66 16.44
C LEU A 201 -9.99 8.06 16.99
N HIS A 202 -9.62 7.57 18.17
CA HIS A 202 -8.29 7.80 18.73
C HIS A 202 -7.22 7.10 17.89
N ALA A 203 -7.34 5.78 17.73
CA ALA A 203 -6.40 4.98 16.95
C ALA A 203 -6.25 5.51 15.51
N LEU A 204 -7.36 5.89 14.86
CA LEU A 204 -7.31 6.50 13.53
C LEU A 204 -6.55 7.83 13.51
N SER A 205 -6.72 8.68 14.54
CA SER A 205 -6.03 9.97 14.61
C SER A 205 -4.52 9.80 14.85
N VAL A 206 -4.13 8.83 15.68
CA VAL A 206 -2.72 8.51 15.96
C VAL A 206 -2.04 7.93 14.72
N GLY A 207 -2.65 6.93 14.07
CA GLY A 207 -2.11 6.35 12.84
C GLY A 207 -2.00 7.37 11.69
N MET A 208 -3.01 8.22 11.50
CA MET A 208 -2.98 9.26 10.45
C MET A 208 -1.93 10.36 10.68
N ALA A 209 -1.43 10.53 11.90
CA ALA A 209 -0.31 11.42 12.21
C ALA A 209 1.07 10.80 11.90
N GLY A 210 1.13 9.50 11.59
CA GLY A 210 2.34 8.78 11.22
C GLY A 210 2.93 9.25 9.89
N LYS A 211 4.26 9.36 9.82
CA LYS A 211 5.01 9.83 8.65
C LYS A 211 5.50 8.69 7.77
N SER A 212 5.74 7.52 8.35
CA SER A 212 6.05 6.28 7.64
C SER A 212 4.85 5.33 7.67
N ASP A 213 4.87 4.31 6.83
CA ASP A 213 3.81 3.30 6.82
C ASP A 213 3.83 2.45 8.10
N ASN A 214 5.00 2.15 8.66
CA ASN A 214 5.13 1.49 9.96
C ASN A 214 4.56 2.37 11.09
N GLU A 215 4.82 3.68 11.10
CA GLU A 215 4.20 4.59 12.08
C GLU A 215 2.66 4.61 11.95
N LYS A 216 2.11 4.53 10.73
CA LYS A 216 0.66 4.44 10.53
C LYS A 216 0.10 3.12 11.04
N ILE A 217 0.68 1.99 10.64
CA ILE A 217 0.24 0.64 11.04
C ILE A 217 0.28 0.52 12.57
N VAL A 218 1.43 0.84 13.18
CA VAL A 218 1.62 0.79 14.63
C VAL A 218 0.67 1.77 15.32
N GLY A 219 0.49 2.99 14.79
CA GLY A 219 -0.45 3.97 15.35
C GLY A 219 -1.91 3.51 15.31
N PHE A 220 -2.34 2.80 14.26
CA PHE A 220 -3.69 2.22 14.22
C PHE A 220 -3.89 1.09 15.23
N LEU A 221 -2.82 0.37 15.58
CA LEU A 221 -2.89 -0.84 16.41
C LEU A 221 -2.41 -0.66 17.85
N HIS A 222 -1.87 0.51 18.21
CA HIS A 222 -1.10 0.68 19.46
C HIS A 222 -1.88 0.34 20.74
N ASP A 223 -3.19 0.60 20.76
CA ASP A 223 -4.06 0.31 21.90
C ASP A 223 -4.81 -1.03 21.77
N VAL A 224 -4.73 -1.72 20.62
CA VAL A 224 -5.56 -2.91 20.36
C VAL A 224 -5.34 -4.00 21.41
N VAL A 225 -4.08 -4.31 21.74
CA VAL A 225 -3.78 -5.32 22.78
C VAL A 225 -4.01 -4.78 24.19
N GLU A 226 -3.91 -3.46 24.39
CA GLU A 226 -4.04 -2.85 25.72
C GLU A 226 -5.51 -2.74 26.16
N ASP A 227 -6.40 -2.43 25.21
CA ASP A 227 -7.78 -2.04 25.48
C ASP A 227 -8.82 -3.07 25.01
N THR A 228 -8.42 -4.16 24.34
CA THR A 228 -9.35 -5.17 23.81
C THR A 228 -8.90 -6.61 24.12
N GLU A 229 -9.69 -7.60 23.72
CA GLU A 229 -9.39 -9.03 23.92
C GLU A 229 -8.35 -9.59 22.92
N TYR A 230 -7.89 -8.77 21.96
CA TYR A 230 -6.90 -9.20 20.97
C TYR A 230 -5.53 -9.44 21.60
N THR A 231 -4.85 -10.49 21.14
CA THR A 231 -3.48 -10.82 21.57
C THR A 231 -2.44 -10.50 20.49
N PHE A 232 -1.16 -10.45 20.88
CA PHE A 232 -0.08 -10.34 19.90
C PHE A 232 -0.04 -11.51 18.92
N ASP A 233 -0.46 -12.72 19.34
CA ASP A 233 -0.56 -13.87 18.45
C ASP A 233 -1.65 -13.67 17.39
N ASP A 234 -2.73 -12.95 17.71
CA ASP A 234 -3.78 -12.62 16.74
C ASP A 234 -3.31 -11.57 15.75
N ILE A 235 -2.59 -10.54 16.23
CA ILE A 235 -1.98 -9.53 15.36
C ILE A 235 -0.91 -10.14 14.45
N ALA A 236 -0.09 -11.06 14.95
CA ALA A 236 0.98 -11.69 14.18
C ALA A 236 0.47 -12.48 12.96
N LYS A 237 -0.75 -13.03 13.04
CA LYS A 237 -1.38 -13.77 11.92
C LYS A 237 -1.68 -12.88 10.71
N GLU A 238 -1.73 -11.56 10.89
CA GLU A 238 -1.99 -10.60 9.80
C GLU A 238 -0.78 -10.39 8.87
N GLY A 239 0.41 -10.84 9.29
CA GLY A 239 1.65 -10.81 8.50
C GLY A 239 2.41 -9.49 8.60
N PHE A 240 2.31 -8.79 9.73
CA PHE A 240 3.16 -7.63 10.04
C PHE A 240 4.62 -8.07 10.27
N ASP A 241 5.56 -7.18 9.95
CA ASP A 241 7.00 -7.45 10.12
C ASP A 241 7.44 -7.38 11.59
N GLU A 242 8.67 -7.85 11.85
CA GLU A 242 9.24 -7.89 13.21
C GLU A 242 9.36 -6.49 13.82
N GLU A 243 9.70 -5.47 13.02
CA GLU A 243 9.82 -4.09 13.47
C GLU A 243 8.48 -3.53 13.97
N THR A 244 7.40 -3.80 13.23
CA THR A 244 6.03 -3.42 13.61
C THR A 244 5.62 -4.12 14.91
N MET A 245 5.88 -5.43 15.01
CA MET A 245 5.53 -6.20 16.20
C MET A 245 6.33 -5.76 17.43
N GLU A 246 7.63 -5.47 17.28
CA GLU A 246 8.46 -4.93 18.36
C GLU A 246 7.95 -3.57 18.84
N ALA A 247 7.61 -2.67 17.91
CA ALA A 247 7.06 -1.36 18.26
C ALA A 247 5.72 -1.47 19.01
N LEU A 248 4.84 -2.38 18.61
CA LEU A 248 3.58 -2.65 19.33
C LEU A 248 3.83 -3.18 20.75
N HIS A 249 4.76 -4.12 20.92
CA HIS A 249 5.16 -4.61 22.24
C HIS A 249 5.71 -3.49 23.15
N LEU A 250 6.46 -2.54 22.59
CA LEU A 250 6.97 -1.40 23.33
C LEU A 250 5.85 -0.42 23.72
N LEU A 251 4.80 -0.31 22.92
CA LEU A 251 3.70 0.61 23.12
C LEU A 251 2.58 0.07 24.01
N THR A 252 2.48 -1.25 24.21
CA THR A 252 1.52 -1.82 25.18
C THR A 252 2.04 -1.66 26.61
N HIS A 253 1.36 -0.86 27.42
CA HIS A 253 1.76 -0.56 28.80
C HIS A 253 1.31 -1.66 29.78
N ASP A 254 2.27 -2.46 30.27
CA ASP A 254 2.04 -3.28 31.46
C ASP A 254 1.81 -2.39 32.69
N LYS A 255 0.59 -2.44 33.23
CA LYS A 255 0.14 -1.59 34.35
C LYS A 255 0.94 -1.83 35.65
N VAL A 256 1.71 -2.92 35.74
CA VAL A 256 2.64 -3.16 36.86
C VAL A 256 3.84 -2.23 36.80
N ILE A 257 4.25 -1.78 35.60
CA ILE A 257 5.38 -0.89 35.40
C ILE A 257 4.93 0.57 35.61
N PRO A 258 5.64 1.37 36.43
CA PRO A 258 5.34 2.79 36.56
C PRO A 258 5.39 3.50 35.20
N TYR A 259 4.41 4.39 34.94
CA TYR A 259 4.25 4.99 33.61
C TYR A 259 5.51 5.68 33.08
N MET A 260 6.24 6.42 33.92
CA MET A 260 7.48 7.09 33.48
C MET A 260 8.62 6.11 33.19
N GLU A 261 8.65 4.95 33.85
CA GLU A 261 9.61 3.88 33.52
C GLU A 261 9.26 3.23 32.18
N TYR A 262 7.97 3.05 31.90
CA TYR A 262 7.48 2.61 30.59
C TYR A 262 7.86 3.61 29.47
N ILE A 263 7.66 4.91 29.68
CA ILE A 263 8.11 5.95 28.72
C ILE A 263 9.64 5.91 28.53
N ALA A 264 10.41 5.75 29.61
CA ALA A 264 11.86 5.62 29.53
C ALA A 264 12.27 4.36 28.76
N LYS A 265 11.57 3.23 28.93
CA LYS A 265 11.79 1.99 28.18
C LYS A 265 11.59 2.21 26.68
N ILE A 266 10.53 2.91 26.28
CA ILE A 266 10.30 3.26 24.86
C ILE A 266 11.48 4.07 24.31
N CYS A 267 11.89 5.15 25.00
CA CYS A 267 13.03 5.96 24.54
C CYS A 267 14.33 5.15 24.46
N ASN A 268 14.65 4.38 25.49
CA ASN A 268 15.91 3.63 25.58
C ASN A 268 15.98 2.44 24.62
N SER A 269 14.85 2.01 24.04
CA SER A 269 14.83 0.96 23.01
C SER A 269 15.53 1.39 21.73
N GLY A 270 15.59 2.70 21.45
CA GLY A 270 16.03 3.22 20.15
C GLY A 270 15.06 2.97 18.99
N ASN A 271 13.89 2.34 19.24
CA ASN A 271 12.88 2.09 18.22
C ASN A 271 12.16 3.40 17.87
N THR A 272 12.53 3.98 16.73
CA THR A 272 12.05 5.28 16.28
C THR A 272 10.55 5.28 15.97
N THR A 273 10.04 4.16 15.44
CA THR A 273 8.61 3.96 15.18
C THR A 273 7.80 4.05 16.48
N ALA A 274 8.18 3.31 17.53
CA ALA A 274 7.53 3.35 18.83
C ALA A 274 7.58 4.74 19.47
N ILE A 275 8.74 5.42 19.42
CA ILE A 275 8.90 6.77 19.96
C ILE A 275 7.98 7.77 19.25
N ASN A 276 7.96 7.76 17.91
CA ASN A 276 7.14 8.69 17.11
C ASN A 276 5.65 8.44 17.29
N VAL A 277 5.23 7.17 17.33
CA VAL A 277 3.82 6.83 17.60
C VAL A 277 3.42 7.26 19.00
N LYS A 278 4.28 7.08 20.03
CA LYS A 278 3.96 7.58 21.37
C LYS A 278 3.85 9.10 21.42
N LEU A 279 4.64 9.82 20.64
CA LEU A 279 4.48 11.27 20.50
C LEU A 279 3.12 11.64 19.88
N ASN A 280 2.69 10.93 18.84
CA ASN A 280 1.40 11.15 18.19
C ASN A 280 0.23 10.89 19.15
N ASP A 281 0.28 9.77 19.88
CA ASP A 281 -0.65 9.43 20.96
C ASP A 281 -0.73 10.56 22.01
N LEU A 282 0.41 10.94 22.59
CA LEU A 282 0.46 12.00 23.62
C LEU A 282 -0.11 13.33 23.12
N HIS A 283 0.22 13.75 21.89
CA HIS A 283 -0.32 14.97 21.31
C HIS A 283 -1.84 14.89 21.12
N HIS A 284 -2.34 13.75 20.64
CA HIS A 284 -3.78 13.56 20.44
C HIS A 284 -4.53 13.55 21.79
N ASN A 285 -3.99 12.86 22.79
CA ASN A 285 -4.54 12.81 24.13
C ASN A 285 -4.52 14.16 24.85
N LEU A 286 -3.46 14.96 24.69
CA LEU A 286 -3.40 16.32 25.24
C LEU A 286 -4.42 17.25 24.58
N LYS A 287 -4.58 17.16 23.25
CA LYS A 287 -5.59 17.94 22.52
C LYS A 287 -7.00 17.59 23.01
N ARG A 288 -7.34 16.30 23.06
CA ARG A 288 -8.62 15.81 23.58
C ARG A 288 -8.87 16.24 25.03
N GLY A 289 -7.90 16.08 25.91
CA GLY A 289 -8.02 16.47 27.32
C GLY A 289 -8.26 17.97 27.52
N SER A 290 -7.68 18.82 26.67
CA SER A 290 -7.91 20.27 26.69
C SER A 290 -9.31 20.67 26.20
N GLU A 291 -9.85 19.95 25.22
CA GLU A 291 -11.18 20.19 24.63
C GLU A 291 -12.31 19.59 25.48
N GLY A 292 -12.08 18.44 26.13
CA GLY A 292 -13.06 17.69 26.93
C GLY A 292 -13.06 17.99 28.45
N GLY A 293 -12.11 18.78 28.94
CA GLY A 293 -12.07 19.20 30.37
C GLY A 293 -11.44 18.20 31.34
N HIS A 294 -10.78 17.13 30.84
CA HIS A 294 -10.13 16.09 31.65
C HIS A 294 -8.68 16.44 32.03
N LEU A 295 -8.51 17.54 32.77
CA LEU A 295 -7.19 18.08 33.15
C LEU A 295 -6.35 17.15 34.05
N GLN A 296 -6.95 16.15 34.70
CA GLN A 296 -6.26 15.26 35.65
C GLN A 296 -5.15 14.41 35.00
N PHE A 297 -5.22 14.15 33.69
CA PHE A 297 -4.19 13.39 32.97
C PHE A 297 -3.19 14.27 32.22
N ALA A 298 -3.41 15.58 32.14
CA ALA A 298 -2.56 16.50 31.39
C ALA A 298 -1.12 16.52 31.93
N ASP A 299 -0.95 16.50 33.26
CA ASP A 299 0.39 16.53 33.88
C ASP A 299 1.20 15.26 33.55
N LYS A 300 0.55 14.10 33.55
CA LYS A 300 1.17 12.81 33.18
C LYS A 300 1.65 12.84 31.73
N HIS A 301 0.79 13.26 30.79
CA HIS A 301 1.13 13.31 29.37
C HIS A 301 2.16 14.40 29.05
N ASN A 302 2.08 15.57 29.68
CA ASN A 302 3.08 16.64 29.55
C ASN A 302 4.46 16.20 30.04
N ASN A 303 4.54 15.47 31.16
CA ASN A 303 5.80 14.94 31.67
C ASN A 303 6.44 13.92 30.72
N ALA A 304 5.64 13.03 30.15
CA ALA A 304 6.10 12.07 29.13
C ALA A 304 6.57 12.80 27.86
N LEU A 305 5.80 13.77 27.38
CA LEU A 305 6.14 14.53 26.18
C LEU A 305 7.45 15.30 26.36
N ARG A 306 7.67 15.92 27.53
CA ARG A 306 8.93 16.57 27.85
C ARG A 306 10.09 15.58 27.85
N TYR A 307 9.92 14.42 28.48
CA TYR A 307 10.96 13.39 28.55
C TYR A 307 11.39 12.92 27.15
N ILE A 308 10.44 12.60 26.28
CA ILE A 308 10.73 12.13 24.91
C ILE A 308 11.44 13.23 24.11
N ASN A 309 10.97 14.48 24.19
CA ASN A 309 11.60 15.60 23.48
C ASN A 309 13.03 15.89 23.95
N GLU A 310 13.29 15.78 25.26
CA GLU A 310 14.65 15.91 25.80
C GLU A 310 15.55 14.78 25.32
N HIS A 311 15.05 13.54 25.28
CA HIS A 311 15.78 12.39 24.77
C HIS A 311 16.16 12.58 23.29
N LEU A 312 15.20 12.92 22.43
CA LEU A 312 15.43 13.20 21.01
C LEU A 312 16.38 14.38 20.75
N SER A 313 16.45 15.34 21.68
CA SER A 313 17.37 16.48 21.59
C SER A 313 18.81 16.11 21.94
N ARG A 314 19.02 15.05 22.73
CA ARG A 314 20.37 14.54 23.09
C ARG A 314 20.97 13.71 21.97
N GLU A 315 20.17 12.89 21.29
CA GLU A 315 20.60 12.05 20.15
C GLU A 315 21.00 12.85 18.91
N LYS A 316 20.57 14.11 18.79
CA LYS A 316 20.94 15.00 17.66
C LYS A 316 22.29 15.72 17.84
N LYS A 317 22.96 15.57 18.98
CA LYS A 317 24.23 16.21 19.31
C LYS A 317 25.40 15.24 19.20
#